data_AF-A0AB34KS76-F1
#
_entry.id   AF-A0AB34KS76-F1
#
_cell.length_a   1.000
_cell.length_b   1.000
_cell.length_c   1.000
_cell.angle_alpha   90.00
_cell.angle_beta   90.00
_cell.angle_gamma   90.00
#
_symmetry.space_group_name_H-M   'P 1'
#
loop_
_entity.id
_entity.type
_entity.pdbx_description
1 polymer ?
#
loop_
_entity_poly.entity_id
_entity_poly.type
_entity_poly.pdbx_seq_one_letter_code
_entity_poly.pdbx_strand_id
1 'polypeptide(L)'
;MFKALSEASTDTGQTATALSLVHNKLLQLPTPIQPYNQLQKADVGVTQHWMRLHLWKLAVSRIEMSTDPAGDITSLLFPLRLAHDLLSEVSTITVDSLEAHGSGMELKLFDFVNAVADVMVCMPQCWTDATHIGPREYLIHLGKVLGGFRGGNEALLPLMQSRFTELGLALPAIPRLMDVTNESSDSSMARVTYLGDEVTHQSEEEYVPHDDWSRTRLPQPAV
;
A
#
# COMPACT_ATOMS: atom_id res chain seq x y z
N MET A 1 -22.61 -0.87 -16.05
CA MET A 1 -21.43 -1.65 -15.60
C MET A 1 -21.87 -2.97 -14.96
N PHE A 2 -22.73 -2.97 -13.93
CA PHE A 2 -23.19 -4.19 -13.23
C PHE A 2 -24.12 -5.13 -14.02
N LYS A 3 -24.81 -4.65 -15.06
CA LYS A 3 -25.69 -5.50 -15.89
C LYS A 3 -24.92 -6.61 -16.64
N ALA A 4 -23.67 -6.33 -17.05
CA ALA A 4 -22.81 -7.31 -17.72
C ALA A 4 -22.32 -8.43 -16.79
N LEU A 5 -22.29 -8.20 -15.47
CA LEU A 5 -21.96 -9.23 -14.48
C LEU A 5 -23.20 -10.04 -14.08
N SER A 6 -24.40 -9.46 -14.21
CA SER A 6 -25.69 -10.11 -13.91
C SER A 6 -26.16 -11.08 -15.00
N GLU A 7 -25.70 -10.90 -16.24
CA GLU A 7 -26.05 -11.76 -17.38
C GLU A 7 -25.04 -12.91 -17.59
N ALA A 8 -24.10 -13.11 -16.65
CA ALA A 8 -23.20 -14.27 -16.64
C ALA A 8 -24.00 -15.56 -16.42
N SER A 9 -24.49 -16.09 -17.54
CA SER A 9 -24.93 -17.46 -17.73
C SER A 9 -23.97 -18.44 -17.06
N THR A 10 -24.46 -19.63 -16.70
CA THR A 10 -23.62 -20.79 -16.30
C THR A 10 -22.59 -21.19 -17.36
N ASP A 11 -22.56 -20.51 -18.51
CA ASP A 11 -21.57 -20.63 -19.55
C ASP A 11 -20.28 -19.86 -19.21
N THR A 12 -19.26 -20.62 -18.84
CA THR A 12 -17.89 -20.18 -18.57
C THR A 12 -17.31 -19.31 -19.70
N GLY A 13 -17.66 -19.60 -20.97
CA GLY A 13 -17.15 -18.86 -22.13
C GLY A 13 -17.68 -17.43 -22.21
N GLN A 14 -18.97 -17.23 -21.92
CA GLN A 14 -19.58 -15.89 -21.86
C GLN A 14 -18.99 -15.07 -20.71
N THR A 15 -18.77 -15.71 -19.55
CA THR A 15 -18.14 -15.06 -18.39
C THR A 15 -16.71 -14.60 -18.70
N ALA A 16 -15.90 -15.43 -19.35
CA ALA A 16 -14.54 -15.06 -19.75
C ALA A 16 -14.52 -13.87 -20.73
N THR A 17 -15.46 -13.84 -21.67
CA THR A 17 -15.62 -12.74 -22.63
C THR A 17 -15.99 -11.43 -21.93
N ALA A 18 -16.94 -11.49 -20.98
CA ALA A 18 -17.36 -10.32 -20.21
C ALA A 18 -16.23 -9.76 -19.33
N LEU A 19 -15.45 -10.64 -18.68
CA LEU A 19 -14.29 -10.24 -17.87
C LEU A 19 -13.22 -9.58 -18.74
N SER A 20 -12.92 -10.17 -19.91
CA SER A 20 -11.97 -9.59 -20.86
C SER A 20 -12.43 -8.22 -21.37
N LEU A 21 -13.74 -8.04 -21.61
CA LEU A 21 -14.29 -6.75 -22.01
C LEU A 21 -14.09 -5.69 -20.92
N VAL A 22 -14.36 -6.03 -19.65
CA VAL A 22 -14.17 -5.12 -18.52
C VAL A 22 -12.68 -4.79 -18.34
N HIS A 23 -11.79 -5.77 -18.44
CA HIS A 23 -10.35 -5.57 -18.40
C HIS A 23 -9.90 -4.55 -19.45
N ASN A 24 -10.30 -4.75 -20.71
CA ASN A 24 -9.93 -3.85 -21.81
C ASN A 24 -10.49 -2.44 -21.62
N LYS A 25 -11.71 -2.31 -21.09
CA LYS A 25 -12.28 -1.00 -20.75
C LYS A 25 -11.51 -0.30 -19.64
N LEU A 26 -11.04 -1.03 -18.63
CA LEU A 26 -10.21 -0.46 -17.57
C LEU A 26 -8.91 0.12 -18.14
N LEU A 27 -8.28 -0.57 -19.11
CA LEU A 27 -7.08 -0.08 -19.80
C LEU A 27 -7.32 1.18 -20.65
N GLN A 28 -8.52 1.32 -21.21
CA GLN A 28 -8.89 2.47 -22.03
C GLN A 28 -9.35 3.68 -21.22
N LEU A 29 -9.46 3.57 -19.90
CA LEU A 29 -9.81 4.72 -19.06
C LEU A 29 -8.74 5.80 -19.24
N PRO A 30 -9.12 7.07 -19.49
CA PRO A 30 -8.16 8.14 -19.63
C PRO A 30 -7.29 8.22 -18.38
N THR A 31 -6.01 7.87 -18.53
CA THR A 31 -5.01 8.32 -17.56
C THR A 31 -4.93 9.83 -17.69
N PRO A 32 -5.06 10.59 -16.59
CA PRO A 32 -5.09 12.05 -16.66
C PRO A 32 -3.87 12.59 -17.46
N ILE A 33 -4.11 13.21 -18.63
CA ILE A 33 -3.09 13.80 -19.52
C ILE A 33 -2.85 15.26 -19.15
N GLN A 34 -1.64 15.56 -18.66
CA GLN A 34 -1.04 16.84 -18.22
C GLN A 34 -1.84 18.17 -18.09
N PRO A 35 -1.45 19.03 -17.12
CA PRO A 35 -0.33 18.89 -16.19
C PRO A 35 -0.82 18.31 -14.87
N TYR A 36 -0.75 16.98 -14.71
CA TYR A 36 -1.27 16.32 -13.51
C TYR A 36 -0.21 16.15 -12.43
N ASN A 37 -0.68 16.33 -11.21
CA ASN A 37 0.06 16.10 -9.98
C ASN A 37 0.41 14.61 -9.84
N GLN A 38 1.64 14.30 -9.43
CA GLN A 38 2.11 12.94 -9.11
C GLN A 38 1.15 12.21 -8.17
N LEU A 39 0.47 12.94 -7.28
CA LEU A 39 -0.59 12.43 -6.40
C LEU A 39 -1.74 11.74 -7.18
N GLN A 40 -2.24 12.37 -8.24
CA GLN A 40 -3.35 11.81 -9.03
C GLN A 40 -2.89 10.65 -9.90
N LYS A 41 -1.68 10.73 -10.44
CA LYS A 41 -1.06 9.62 -11.17
C LYS A 41 -0.95 8.38 -10.27
N ALA A 42 -0.48 8.57 -9.03
CA ALA A 42 -0.40 7.52 -8.03
C ALA A 42 -1.75 6.86 -7.77
N ASP A 43 -2.81 7.64 -7.48
CA ASP A 43 -4.12 7.06 -7.17
C ASP A 43 -4.71 6.33 -8.37
N VAL A 44 -4.79 6.99 -9.53
CA VAL A 44 -5.44 6.40 -10.71
C VAL A 44 -4.68 5.18 -11.20
N GLY A 45 -3.36 5.29 -11.34
CA GLY A 45 -2.50 4.21 -11.85
C GLY A 45 -2.54 2.98 -10.96
N VAL A 46 -2.30 3.15 -9.65
CA VAL A 46 -2.32 2.02 -8.72
C VAL A 46 -3.72 1.43 -8.58
N THR A 47 -4.77 2.27 -8.54
CA THR A 47 -6.16 1.76 -8.45
C THR A 47 -6.56 1.01 -9.72
N GLN A 48 -6.12 1.46 -10.90
CA GLN A 48 -6.39 0.76 -12.16
C GLN A 48 -5.78 -0.65 -12.16
N HIS A 49 -4.49 -0.76 -11.80
CA HIS A 49 -3.84 -2.06 -11.67
C HIS A 49 -4.53 -2.93 -10.62
N TRP A 50 -4.89 -2.34 -9.47
CA TRP A 50 -5.55 -3.06 -8.38
C TRP A 50 -6.92 -3.61 -8.79
N MET A 51 -7.71 -2.83 -9.54
CA MET A 51 -8.97 -3.29 -10.11
C MET A 51 -8.77 -4.44 -11.12
N ARG A 52 -7.73 -4.38 -11.96
CA ARG A 52 -7.39 -5.50 -12.88
C ARG A 52 -7.03 -6.76 -12.10
N LEU A 53 -6.30 -6.63 -10.99
CA LEU A 53 -5.96 -7.75 -10.10
C LEU A 53 -7.22 -8.37 -9.47
N HIS A 54 -8.16 -7.56 -8.98
CA HIS A 54 -9.41 -8.07 -8.40
C HIS A 54 -10.33 -8.70 -9.44
N LEU A 55 -10.36 -8.17 -10.66
CA LEU A 55 -11.09 -8.79 -11.77
C LEU A 55 -10.49 -10.17 -12.10
N TRP A 56 -9.18 -10.32 -12.03
CA TRP A 56 -8.51 -11.62 -12.16
C TRP A 56 -8.84 -12.57 -11.01
N LYS A 57 -8.82 -12.10 -9.75
CA LYS A 57 -9.23 -12.94 -8.60
C LYS A 57 -10.66 -13.46 -8.79
N LEU A 58 -11.55 -12.63 -9.34
CA LEU A 58 -12.89 -13.06 -9.72
C LEU A 58 -12.84 -14.10 -10.86
N ALA A 59 -12.05 -13.88 -11.90
CA ALA A 59 -11.87 -14.81 -13.01
C ALA A 59 -11.45 -16.21 -12.53
N VAL A 60 -10.45 -16.30 -11.64
CA VAL A 60 -9.99 -17.56 -11.04
C VAL A 60 -11.13 -18.36 -10.41
N SER A 61 -12.13 -17.69 -9.83
CA SER A 61 -13.28 -18.35 -9.19
C SER A 61 -14.42 -18.75 -10.15
N ARG A 62 -14.39 -18.28 -11.40
CA ARG A 62 -15.53 -18.37 -12.34
C ARG A 62 -15.20 -19.03 -13.66
N ILE A 63 -13.93 -19.05 -14.07
CA ILE A 63 -13.52 -19.57 -15.37
C ILE A 63 -12.32 -20.50 -15.29
N GLU A 64 -12.16 -21.33 -16.31
CA GLU A 64 -10.94 -22.12 -16.49
C GLU A 64 -9.78 -21.19 -16.81
N MET A 65 -8.68 -21.39 -16.09
CA MET A 65 -7.49 -20.55 -16.20
C MET A 65 -6.42 -21.29 -16.99
N SER A 66 -5.78 -20.57 -17.91
CA SER A 66 -4.62 -21.04 -18.66
C SER A 66 -3.32 -20.79 -17.88
N THR A 67 -2.24 -21.45 -18.29
CA THR A 67 -0.87 -21.19 -17.81
C THR A 67 -0.03 -20.43 -18.84
N ASP A 68 -0.67 -19.84 -19.86
CA ASP A 68 0.02 -19.07 -20.89
C ASP A 68 0.59 -17.76 -20.31
N PRO A 69 1.91 -17.53 -20.33
CA PRO A 69 2.50 -16.28 -19.85
C PRO A 69 2.09 -15.05 -20.69
N ALA A 70 1.68 -15.25 -21.95
CA ALA A 70 1.14 -14.17 -22.78
C ALA A 70 -0.34 -13.88 -22.50
N GLY A 71 -1.03 -14.81 -21.84
CA GLY A 71 -2.45 -14.70 -21.51
C GLY A 71 -2.75 -13.53 -20.58
N ASP A 72 -3.89 -12.90 -20.82
CA ASP A 72 -4.37 -11.75 -20.05
C ASP A 72 -5.16 -12.23 -18.82
N ILE A 73 -6.36 -11.70 -18.56
CA ILE A 73 -7.16 -12.03 -17.37
C ILE A 73 -7.51 -13.52 -17.21
N THR A 74 -7.35 -14.33 -18.26
CA THR A 74 -7.58 -15.77 -18.29
C THR A 74 -6.34 -16.59 -17.97
N SER A 75 -5.21 -15.97 -17.60
CA SER A 75 -3.97 -16.66 -17.22
C SER A 75 -3.74 -16.68 -15.72
N LEU A 76 -3.31 -17.82 -15.18
CA LEU A 76 -2.83 -17.93 -13.80
C LEU A 76 -1.55 -17.12 -13.55
N LEU A 77 -0.79 -16.80 -14.61
CA LEU A 77 0.44 -16.01 -14.54
C LEU A 77 0.20 -14.50 -14.63
N PHE A 78 -1.04 -14.09 -14.87
CA PHE A 78 -1.42 -12.69 -15.06
C PHE A 78 -1.02 -11.75 -13.89
N PRO A 79 -1.07 -12.15 -12.60
CA PRO A 79 -0.59 -11.29 -11.51
C PRO A 79 0.87 -10.86 -11.64
N LEU A 80 1.71 -11.66 -12.29
CA LEU A 80 3.13 -11.34 -12.48
C LEU A 80 3.31 -10.23 -13.51
N ARG A 81 2.55 -10.28 -14.60
CA ARG A 81 2.51 -9.20 -15.60
C ARG A 81 1.99 -7.92 -14.95
N LEU A 82 0.91 -8.01 -14.17
CA LEU A 82 0.37 -6.85 -13.46
C LEU A 82 1.38 -6.25 -12.47
N ALA A 83 2.10 -7.08 -11.72
CA ALA A 83 3.12 -6.61 -10.78
C ALA A 83 4.29 -5.92 -11.51
N HIS A 84 4.72 -6.47 -12.65
CA HIS A 84 5.71 -5.83 -13.51
C HIS A 84 5.24 -4.45 -14.00
N ASP A 85 4.02 -4.36 -14.56
CA ASP A 85 3.46 -3.11 -15.07
C ASP A 85 3.30 -2.06 -13.96
N LEU A 86 2.77 -2.47 -12.81
CA LEU A 86 2.62 -1.64 -11.62
C LEU A 86 3.98 -1.10 -11.15
N LEU A 87 5.01 -1.95 -11.06
CA LEU A 87 6.34 -1.55 -10.63
C LEU A 87 6.99 -0.57 -11.62
N SER A 88 6.79 -0.79 -12.93
CA SER A 88 7.22 0.15 -13.96
C SER A 88 6.55 1.51 -13.76
N GLU A 89 5.25 1.56 -13.46
CA GLU A 89 4.53 2.81 -13.23
C GLU A 89 4.97 3.50 -11.92
N VAL A 90 4.98 2.75 -10.82
CA VAL A 90 5.34 3.22 -9.47
C VAL A 90 6.78 3.75 -9.44
N SER A 91 7.69 3.19 -10.22
CA SER A 91 9.08 3.69 -10.33
C SER A 91 9.18 5.14 -10.84
N THR A 92 8.13 5.65 -11.47
CA THR A 92 8.05 7.03 -11.99
C THR A 92 7.34 8.01 -11.06
N ILE A 93 6.89 7.54 -9.89
CA ILE A 93 6.10 8.30 -8.92
C ILE A 93 6.93 8.45 -7.64
N THR A 94 6.85 9.62 -6.97
CA THR A 94 7.55 9.81 -5.69
C THR A 94 6.90 9.01 -4.57
N VAL A 95 7.71 8.50 -3.64
CA VAL A 95 7.21 7.80 -2.44
C VAL A 95 6.24 8.68 -1.65
N ASP A 96 6.55 9.97 -1.49
CA ASP A 96 5.65 10.92 -0.81
C ASP A 96 4.27 11.02 -1.48
N SER A 97 4.21 10.94 -2.82
CA SER A 97 2.94 11.00 -3.56
C SER A 97 2.12 9.72 -3.39
N LEU A 98 2.77 8.58 -3.20
CA LEU A 98 2.09 7.31 -2.89
C LEU A 98 1.62 7.31 -1.43
N GLU A 99 2.50 7.73 -0.51
CA GLU A 99 2.23 7.78 0.93
C GLU A 99 1.12 8.77 1.29
N ALA A 100 0.96 9.88 0.54
CA ALA A 100 -0.10 10.86 0.75
C ALA A 100 -1.52 10.27 0.64
N HIS A 101 -1.70 9.09 0.04
CA HIS A 101 -2.97 8.36 -0.01
C HIS A 101 -3.22 7.46 1.21
N GLY A 102 -2.23 7.36 2.10
CA GLY A 102 -2.30 6.63 3.37
C GLY A 102 -2.45 5.11 3.21
N SER A 103 -3.03 4.49 4.24
CA SER A 103 -3.11 3.03 4.38
C SER A 103 -3.87 2.32 3.26
N GLY A 104 -4.77 3.02 2.57
CA GLY A 104 -5.46 2.48 1.39
C GLY A 104 -4.50 2.17 0.24
N MET A 105 -3.46 2.97 0.05
CA MET A 105 -2.42 2.71 -0.95
C MET A 105 -1.58 1.48 -0.59
N GLU A 106 -1.21 1.37 0.69
CA GLU A 106 -0.47 0.19 1.18
C GLU A 106 -1.23 -1.10 0.99
N LEU A 107 -2.53 -1.10 1.31
CA LEU A 107 -3.39 -2.26 1.09
C LEU A 107 -3.47 -2.66 -0.38
N LYS A 108 -3.58 -1.67 -1.28
CA LYS A 108 -3.59 -1.92 -2.73
C LYS A 108 -2.29 -2.58 -3.18
N LEU A 109 -1.14 -2.05 -2.77
CA LEU A 109 0.17 -2.61 -3.14
C LEU A 109 0.43 -3.98 -2.49
N PHE A 110 -0.01 -4.17 -1.25
CA PHE A 110 0.11 -5.43 -0.52
C PHE A 110 -0.73 -6.56 -1.16
N ASP A 111 -1.87 -6.23 -1.79
CA ASP A 111 -2.64 -7.19 -2.57
C ASP A 111 -1.84 -7.80 -3.72
N PHE A 112 -0.92 -7.05 -4.34
CA PHE A 112 0.00 -7.58 -5.36
C PHE A 112 1.08 -8.46 -4.75
N VAL A 113 1.65 -8.06 -3.60
CA VAL A 113 2.59 -8.92 -2.85
C VAL A 113 1.95 -10.28 -2.60
N ASN A 114 0.71 -10.30 -2.13
CA ASN A 114 0.00 -11.55 -1.90
C ASN A 114 -0.21 -12.34 -3.19
N ALA A 115 -0.75 -11.72 -4.23
CA ALA A 115 -1.05 -12.43 -5.47
C ALA A 115 0.21 -12.99 -6.15
N VAL A 116 1.33 -12.25 -6.15
CA VAL A 116 2.61 -12.73 -6.67
C VAL A 116 3.12 -13.91 -5.84
N ALA A 117 3.06 -13.81 -4.51
CA ALA A 117 3.44 -14.89 -3.61
C ALA A 117 2.59 -16.16 -3.84
N ASP A 118 1.27 -16.01 -3.98
CA ASP A 118 0.37 -17.14 -4.23
C ASP A 118 0.72 -17.84 -5.56
N VAL A 119 1.01 -17.07 -6.62
CA VAL A 119 1.44 -17.65 -7.91
C VAL A 119 2.77 -18.40 -7.77
N MET A 120 3.71 -17.86 -7.00
CA MET A 120 4.99 -18.52 -6.72
C MET A 120 4.81 -19.84 -5.97
N VAL A 121 3.95 -19.86 -4.95
CA VAL A 121 3.62 -21.08 -4.18
C VAL A 121 2.88 -22.10 -5.04
N CYS A 122 1.96 -21.66 -5.89
CA CYS A 122 1.19 -22.54 -6.78
C CYS A 122 2.04 -23.13 -7.92
N MET A 123 3.11 -22.45 -8.35
CA MET A 123 3.92 -22.84 -9.49
C MET A 123 5.43 -22.78 -9.21
N PRO A 124 5.95 -23.52 -8.21
CA PRO A 124 7.33 -23.39 -7.75
C PRO A 124 8.36 -23.71 -8.85
N GLN A 125 8.01 -24.60 -9.79
CA GLN A 125 8.88 -25.02 -10.90
C GLN A 125 9.19 -23.91 -11.91
N CYS A 126 8.37 -22.86 -11.99
CA CYS A 126 8.48 -21.83 -13.04
C CYS A 126 9.52 -20.74 -12.74
N TRP A 127 10.11 -20.73 -11.54
CA TRP A 127 10.90 -19.59 -11.04
C TRP A 127 12.33 -19.98 -10.63
N THR A 128 12.85 -21.08 -11.17
CA THR A 128 14.17 -21.63 -10.81
C THR A 128 15.34 -20.96 -11.52
N ASP A 129 15.08 -20.20 -12.59
CA ASP A 129 16.11 -19.51 -13.37
C ASP A 129 16.42 -18.11 -12.80
N ALA A 130 17.63 -17.94 -12.29
CA ALA A 130 18.10 -16.71 -11.64
C ALA A 130 18.56 -15.60 -12.60
N THR A 131 18.41 -15.78 -13.92
CA THR A 131 19.03 -14.90 -14.93
C THR A 131 18.19 -13.69 -15.33
N HIS A 132 16.92 -13.62 -14.90
CA HIS A 132 16.00 -12.55 -15.26
C HIS A 132 15.37 -11.93 -14.02
N ILE A 133 15.00 -10.64 -14.13
CA ILE A 133 14.13 -9.99 -13.14
C ILE A 133 12.82 -10.79 -13.13
N GLY A 134 12.57 -11.50 -12.03
CA GLY A 134 11.47 -12.42 -11.89
C GLY A 134 10.55 -12.06 -10.72
N PRO A 135 9.62 -12.96 -10.37
CA PRO A 135 8.65 -12.74 -9.29
C PRO A 135 9.28 -12.40 -7.94
N ARG A 136 10.47 -12.96 -7.67
CA ARG A 136 11.26 -12.66 -6.47
C ARG A 136 11.66 -11.18 -6.41
N GLU A 137 12.19 -10.64 -7.50
CA GLU A 137 12.60 -9.25 -7.60
C GLU A 137 11.39 -8.32 -7.50
N TYR A 138 10.24 -8.72 -8.05
CA TYR A 138 8.99 -7.96 -7.90
C TYR A 138 8.57 -7.84 -6.44
N LEU A 139 8.60 -8.93 -5.69
CA LEU A 139 8.32 -8.92 -4.25
C LEU A 139 9.29 -8.01 -3.51
N ILE A 140 10.60 -8.16 -3.74
CA ILE A 140 11.61 -7.30 -3.10
C ILE A 140 11.36 -5.81 -3.39
N HIS A 141 11.04 -5.45 -4.64
CA HIS A 141 10.73 -4.07 -5.01
C HIS A 141 9.45 -3.55 -4.35
N LEU A 142 8.37 -4.33 -4.37
CA LEU A 142 7.13 -3.96 -3.67
C LEU A 142 7.36 -3.79 -2.16
N GLY A 143 8.14 -4.68 -1.56
CA GLY A 143 8.53 -4.60 -0.15
C GLY A 143 9.31 -3.32 0.16
N LYS A 144 10.26 -2.93 -0.71
CA LYS A 144 11.01 -1.66 -0.57
C LYS A 144 10.09 -0.44 -0.67
N VAL A 145 9.14 -0.42 -1.61
CA VAL A 145 8.18 0.67 -1.76
C VAL A 145 7.32 0.80 -0.50
N LEU A 146 6.72 -0.31 -0.05
CA LEU A 146 5.89 -0.36 1.16
C LEU A 146 6.66 0.01 2.43
N GLY A 147 7.93 -0.39 2.51
CA GLY A 147 8.81 -0.04 3.61
C GLY A 147 9.22 1.44 3.63
N GLY A 148 9.13 2.13 2.49
CA GLY A 148 9.43 3.56 2.39
C GLY A 148 8.38 4.47 3.01
N PHE A 149 7.17 3.96 3.29
CA PHE A 149 6.08 4.79 3.81
C PHE A 149 6.30 5.05 5.30
N ARG A 150 6.44 6.34 5.66
CA ARG A 150 6.79 6.76 7.01
C ARG A 150 5.65 6.50 7.99
N GLY A 151 4.41 6.81 7.61
CA GLY A 151 3.17 6.61 8.40
C GLY A 151 2.57 5.20 8.39
N GLY A 152 3.33 4.20 7.91
CA GLY A 152 2.77 2.97 7.37
C GLY A 152 1.87 2.14 8.29
N ASN A 153 1.07 1.26 7.70
CA ASN A 153 0.18 0.33 8.39
C ASN A 153 1.00 -0.75 9.14
N GLU A 154 1.08 -0.61 10.47
CA GLU A 154 1.82 -1.53 11.35
C GLU A 154 1.30 -2.96 11.29
N ALA A 155 0.01 -3.17 11.01
CA ALA A 155 -0.58 -4.50 10.89
C ALA A 155 -0.18 -5.21 9.58
N LEU A 156 0.19 -4.47 8.53
CA LEU A 156 0.59 -5.06 7.25
C LEU A 156 2.03 -5.59 7.25
N LEU A 157 2.92 -4.98 8.06
CA LEU A 157 4.32 -5.40 8.08
C LEU A 157 4.53 -6.85 8.50
N PRO A 158 3.94 -7.36 9.61
CA PRO A 158 4.10 -8.76 10.00
C PRO A 158 3.56 -9.72 8.94
N LEU A 159 2.46 -9.36 8.28
CA LEU A 159 1.87 -10.16 7.21
C LEU A 159 2.81 -10.22 6.00
N MET A 160 3.40 -9.08 5.63
CA MET A 160 4.40 -9.03 4.57
C MET A 160 5.64 -9.85 4.92
N GLN A 161 6.19 -9.69 6.12
CA GLN A 161 7.34 -10.48 6.57
C GLN A 161 7.05 -11.99 6.56
N SER A 162 5.85 -12.39 7.00
CA SER A 162 5.39 -13.78 6.96
C SER A 162 5.41 -14.34 5.53
N ARG A 163 4.83 -13.60 4.57
CA ARG A 163 4.77 -14.01 3.16
C ARG A 163 6.14 -14.12 2.50
N PHE A 164 7.06 -13.22 2.84
CA PHE A 164 8.42 -13.28 2.32
C PHE A 164 9.20 -14.45 2.93
N THR A 165 8.99 -14.73 4.22
CA THR A 165 9.59 -15.87 4.91
C THR A 165 9.11 -17.20 4.32
N GLU A 166 7.82 -17.33 4.03
CA GLU A 166 7.22 -18.49 3.35
C GLU A 166 7.93 -18.81 2.02
N LEU A 167 8.36 -17.77 1.31
CA LEU A 167 9.08 -17.88 0.04
C LEU A 167 10.61 -17.95 0.17
N GLY A 168 11.15 -18.01 1.39
CA GLY A 168 12.59 -17.98 1.65
C GLY A 168 13.27 -16.65 1.28
N LEU A 169 12.50 -15.56 1.21
CA LEU A 169 12.98 -14.23 0.90
C LEU A 169 13.29 -13.48 2.20
N ALA A 170 14.56 -13.39 2.58
CA ALA A 170 14.97 -12.49 3.65
C ALA A 170 15.00 -11.04 3.12
N LEU A 171 13.95 -10.26 3.37
CA LEU A 171 14.03 -8.80 3.26
C LEU A 171 14.88 -8.28 4.43
N PRO A 172 15.83 -7.35 4.22
CA PRO A 172 16.43 -6.64 5.33
C PRO A 172 15.31 -5.92 6.11
N ALA A 173 15.34 -6.00 7.44
CA ALA A 173 14.39 -5.33 8.31
C ALA A 173 14.29 -3.86 7.86
N ILE A 174 13.11 -3.45 7.40
CA ILE A 174 12.91 -2.12 6.84
C ILE A 174 12.85 -1.16 8.03
N PRO A 175 13.86 -0.30 8.25
CA PRO A 175 13.83 0.64 9.36
C PRO A 175 12.77 1.69 9.04
N ARG A 176 11.67 1.71 9.80
CA ARG A 176 10.71 2.82 9.75
C ARG A 176 11.27 3.97 10.59
N LEU A 177 11.20 5.19 10.08
CA LEU A 177 11.74 6.41 10.71
C LEU A 177 10.98 6.83 11.99
N MET A 178 10.18 5.95 12.60
CA MET A 178 9.48 6.23 13.85
C MET A 178 10.04 5.48 15.06
N ASP A 179 11.10 4.69 14.90
CA ASP A 179 11.79 4.11 16.05
C ASP A 179 12.71 5.16 16.72
N VAL A 180 12.10 6.21 17.27
CA VAL A 180 12.69 6.89 18.42
C VAL A 180 12.26 6.09 19.64
N THR A 181 12.81 4.87 19.77
CA THR A 181 12.88 4.23 21.07
C THR A 181 13.68 5.19 21.94
N ASN A 182 12.95 5.83 22.84
CA ASN A 182 13.49 6.59 23.95
C ASN A 182 14.34 5.63 24.78
N GLU A 183 15.61 5.46 24.40
CA GLU A 183 16.61 4.86 25.28
C GLU A 183 16.82 5.84 26.43
N SER A 184 15.93 5.74 27.43
CA SER A 184 16.17 6.33 28.74
C SER A 184 17.44 5.68 29.24
N SER A 185 18.55 6.41 29.09
CA SER A 185 19.81 6.08 29.71
C SER A 185 19.57 6.03 31.22
N ASP A 186 19.46 4.81 31.74
CA ASP A 186 19.39 4.56 33.17
C ASP A 186 20.79 4.84 33.74
N SER A 187 21.06 6.14 33.93
CA SER A 187 22.27 6.62 34.57
C SER A 187 22.12 6.38 36.06
N SER A 188 22.65 5.24 36.48
CA SER A 188 22.98 4.92 37.86
C SER A 188 23.70 6.11 38.52
N MET A 189 22.97 6.87 39.35
CA MET A 189 23.58 7.80 40.28
C MET A 189 23.26 7.35 41.71
N ALA A 190 24.35 7.01 42.40
CA ALA A 190 24.40 6.49 43.74
C ALA A 190 23.54 7.29 44.73
N ARG A 191 22.81 6.55 45.59
CA ARG A 191 22.17 7.09 46.79
C ARG A 191 23.27 7.61 47.73
N VAL A 192 23.49 8.92 47.71
CA VAL A 192 24.17 9.61 48.80
C VAL A 192 23.10 10.28 49.64
N THR A 193 22.88 9.71 50.83
CA THR A 193 22.05 10.26 51.89
C THR A 193 22.72 11.50 52.47
N TYR A 194 22.07 12.66 52.40
CA TYR A 194 22.32 13.76 53.34
C TYR A 194 20.98 14.33 53.82
N LEU A 195 20.90 14.39 55.15
CA LEU A 195 19.83 14.93 55.97
C LEU A 195 19.79 16.45 55.89
N GLY A 196 18.57 17.00 55.94
CA GLY A 196 18.19 18.24 56.63
C GLY A 196 18.82 19.55 56.18
N ASP A 197 18.03 20.43 55.57
CA ASP A 197 17.48 21.56 56.34
C ASP A 197 16.38 22.29 55.58
N GLU A 198 15.39 22.68 56.35
CA GLU A 198 14.16 23.39 56.01
C GLU A 198 14.45 24.90 56.05
N VAL A 199 14.24 25.62 54.94
CA VAL A 199 13.98 27.07 55.00
C VAL A 199 12.92 27.45 53.96
N THR A 200 11.83 27.99 54.51
CA THR A 200 10.66 28.58 53.86
C THR A 200 11.00 29.87 53.14
N HIS A 201 10.44 30.11 51.95
CA HIS A 201 10.08 31.46 51.50
C HIS A 201 8.95 31.42 50.44
N GLN A 202 7.83 32.05 50.81
CA GLN A 202 6.75 32.60 49.97
C GLN A 202 7.37 33.58 48.95
N SER A 203 6.85 33.94 47.77
CA SER A 203 5.53 34.18 47.14
C SER A 203 5.85 34.42 45.63
N GLU A 204 5.00 34.40 44.60
CA GLU A 204 3.72 35.05 44.32
C GLU A 204 3.06 34.36 43.10
N GLU A 205 1.72 34.32 43.10
CA GLU A 205 0.87 33.98 41.97
C GLU A 205 0.77 35.16 41.00
N GLU A 206 0.82 34.92 39.69
CA GLU A 206 0.18 35.82 38.73
C GLU A 206 -0.63 35.02 37.69
N TYR A 207 -1.94 35.02 37.92
CA TYR A 207 -2.99 34.47 37.08
C TYR A 207 -3.43 35.55 36.07
N VAL A 208 -3.33 35.26 34.76
CA VAL A 208 -3.89 36.11 33.71
C VAL A 208 -5.06 35.38 33.03
N PRO A 209 -6.29 35.93 33.06
CA PRO A 209 -7.50 35.23 32.63
C PRO A 209 -7.65 34.99 31.12
N HIS A 210 -8.41 33.94 30.83
CA HIS A 210 -8.93 33.51 29.53
C HIS A 210 -9.86 34.57 28.92
N ASP A 211 -9.54 35.06 27.71
CA ASP A 211 -10.45 35.92 26.96
C ASP A 211 -11.32 35.12 25.97
N ASP A 212 -12.59 35.51 26.01
CA ASP A 212 -13.81 34.94 25.45
C ASP A 212 -13.91 35.14 23.91
N TRP A 213 -13.98 34.06 23.12
CA TRP A 213 -14.11 34.12 21.66
C TRP A 213 -15.53 34.42 21.15
N SER A 214 -16.38 35.02 21.99
CA SER A 214 -17.79 35.26 21.69
C SER A 214 -18.05 36.71 21.27
N ARG A 215 -17.72 37.07 20.02
CA ARG A 215 -18.39 38.10 19.18
C ARG A 215 -17.46 38.58 18.07
N THR A 216 -17.70 38.19 16.81
CA THR A 216 -18.08 39.18 15.79
C THR A 216 -18.82 38.48 14.65
N ARG A 217 -20.06 38.89 14.43
CA ARG A 217 -20.91 38.54 13.28
C ARG A 217 -20.30 39.10 11.99
N LEU A 218 -20.44 38.32 10.92
CA LEU A 218 -20.31 38.71 9.51
C LEU A 218 -21.03 40.01 9.17
N PRO A 219 -20.52 40.75 8.17
CA PRO A 219 -21.36 41.44 7.21
C PRO A 219 -21.14 40.90 5.77
N GLN A 220 -22.20 40.38 5.16
CA GLN A 220 -22.46 40.53 3.71
C GLN A 220 -23.19 41.87 3.48
N PRO A 221 -23.55 42.34 2.24
CA PRO A 221 -23.21 41.97 0.85
C PRO A 221 -22.84 43.21 -0.02
N ALA A 222 -22.72 43.06 -1.34
CA ALA A 222 -23.52 43.84 -2.32
C ALA A 222 -23.28 43.41 -3.79
N VAL A 223 -24.39 43.00 -4.42
CA VAL A 223 -24.79 43.05 -5.86
C VAL A 223 -23.88 42.43 -6.92
#